data_AF-A0A2L0XDR1-F1
#
_entry.id   AF-A0A2L0XDR1-F1
#
_cell.length_a   1.000
_cell.length_b   1.000
_cell.length_c   1.000
_cell.angle_alpha   90.00
_cell.angle_beta   90.00
_cell.angle_gamma   90.00
#
_symmetry.space_group_name_H-M   'P 1'
#
loop_
_entity.id
_entity.type
_entity.pdbx_description
1 polymer ?
#
loop_
_entity_poly.entity_id
_entity_poly.type
_entity_poly.pdbx_seq_one_letter_code
_entity_poly.pdbx_strand_id
1 'polypeptide(L)'
;MKEDILEQMVDEYLQHKGYFTQHNLKFRPAKDHVDYVAQADAVHSDVDVIGIHPLMQGPERVVVVSCKSWQQGFSPQYWSDAIAKNKKVNGREAWMAFRELARPKWAQAFRAEVERATGAKAFTYVTAVTRLTAQADRTAWEQHPEFRQSLNGNPIRILTFDDMLSELFPTINQTVASSQLGRLLQLIKASGWALASRNENGPSLV
;
A
#
# COMPACT_ATOMS: atom_id res chain seq x y z
N MET A 1 -16.48 -9.52 -5.61
CA MET A 1 -15.64 -9.81 -4.42
C MET A 1 -15.61 -8.52 -3.62
N LYS A 2 -15.85 -8.57 -2.31
CA LYS A 2 -15.83 -7.37 -1.47
C LYS A 2 -14.37 -7.02 -1.20
N GLU A 3 -14.00 -5.74 -1.34
CA GLU A 3 -12.66 -5.21 -1.02
C GLU A 3 -12.27 -5.58 0.42
N ASP A 4 -10.99 -5.85 0.65
CA ASP A 4 -10.45 -6.09 2.00
C ASP A 4 -10.70 -4.84 2.88
N ILE A 5 -10.84 -5.02 4.20
CA ILE A 5 -11.07 -3.89 5.10
C ILE A 5 -9.90 -2.90 5.09
N LEU A 6 -8.67 -3.37 4.88
CA LEU A 6 -7.51 -2.51 4.73
C LEU A 6 -7.61 -1.66 3.46
N GLU A 7 -8.11 -2.21 2.35
CA GLU A 7 -8.34 -1.47 1.10
C GLU A 7 -9.40 -0.38 1.29
N GLN A 8 -10.52 -0.72 1.95
CA GLN A 8 -11.55 0.27 2.29
C GLN A 8 -11.02 1.37 3.23
N MET A 9 -10.11 1.03 4.15
CA MET A 9 -9.47 2.02 5.02
C MET A 9 -8.53 2.96 4.25
N VAL A 10 -7.75 2.41 3.32
CA VAL A 10 -6.90 3.21 2.43
C VAL A 10 -7.76 4.15 1.58
N ASP A 11 -8.87 3.65 1.03
CA ASP A 11 -9.81 4.43 0.23
C ASP A 11 -10.40 5.61 1.02
N GLU A 12 -10.95 5.33 2.20
CA GLU A 12 -11.48 6.36 3.10
C GLU A 12 -10.40 7.39 3.47
N TYR A 13 -9.21 6.91 3.82
CA TYR A 13 -8.06 7.78 4.16
C TYR A 13 -7.68 8.71 3.00
N LEU A 14 -7.58 8.17 1.78
CA LEU A 14 -7.22 8.95 0.59
C LEU A 14 -8.32 9.94 0.20
N GLN A 15 -9.59 9.53 0.19
CA GLN A 15 -10.72 10.41 -0.11
C GLN A 15 -10.82 11.56 0.90
N HIS A 16 -10.60 11.28 2.18
CA HIS A 16 -10.58 12.32 3.21
C HIS A 16 -9.47 13.35 2.99
N LYS A 17 -8.36 12.93 2.37
CA LYS A 17 -7.26 13.81 1.97
C LYS A 17 -7.46 14.47 0.60
N GLY A 18 -8.64 14.33 -0.01
CA GLY A 18 -8.99 14.98 -1.28
C GLY A 18 -8.57 14.22 -2.54
N TYR A 19 -8.17 12.96 -2.43
CA TYR A 19 -7.83 12.13 -3.58
C TYR A 19 -9.10 11.52 -4.20
N PHE A 20 -9.14 11.47 -5.53
CA PHE A 20 -10.05 10.57 -6.25
C PHE A 20 -9.40 9.21 -6.36
N THR A 21 -10.14 8.15 -6.01
CA THR A 21 -9.61 6.80 -5.92
C THR A 21 -10.19 5.88 -6.99
N GLN A 22 -9.39 4.90 -7.39
CA GLN A 22 -9.78 3.75 -8.19
C GLN A 22 -9.17 2.49 -7.59
N HIS A 23 -9.87 1.36 -7.72
CA HIS A 23 -9.48 0.08 -7.12
C HIS A 23 -9.13 -0.97 -8.18
N ASN A 24 -8.37 -1.99 -7.77
CA ASN A 24 -8.12 -3.22 -8.54
C ASN A 24 -7.58 -2.98 -9.97
N LEU A 25 -6.55 -2.12 -10.10
CA LEU A 25 -5.94 -1.82 -11.40
C LEU A 25 -5.00 -2.97 -11.82
N LYS A 26 -5.39 -3.70 -12.85
CA LYS A 26 -4.70 -4.92 -13.27
C LYS A 26 -3.45 -4.62 -14.11
N PHE A 27 -2.34 -5.28 -13.79
CA PHE A 27 -1.11 -5.20 -14.57
C PHE A 27 -0.43 -6.56 -14.70
N ARG A 28 0.31 -6.76 -15.81
CA ARG A 28 1.24 -7.88 -16.02
C ARG A 28 2.20 -7.57 -17.15
N PRO A 29 3.35 -8.27 -17.23
CA PRO A 29 4.26 -8.13 -18.37
C PRO A 29 3.55 -8.38 -19.71
N ALA A 30 3.93 -7.60 -20.72
CA ALA A 30 3.46 -7.79 -22.08
C ALA A 30 3.91 -9.17 -22.61
N LYS A 31 3.07 -9.82 -23.42
CA LYS A 31 3.33 -11.19 -23.91
C LYS A 31 4.54 -11.27 -24.84
N ASP A 32 4.89 -10.16 -25.48
CA ASP A 32 6.02 -9.97 -26.38
C ASP A 32 7.28 -9.45 -25.67
N HIS A 33 7.24 -9.28 -24.35
CA HIS A 33 8.43 -8.93 -23.57
C HIS A 33 9.48 -10.04 -23.68
N VAL A 34 10.75 -9.69 -23.90
CA VAL A 34 11.85 -10.64 -24.15
C VAL A 34 11.99 -11.71 -23.06
N ASP A 35 11.80 -11.33 -21.79
CA ASP A 35 11.86 -12.22 -20.64
C ASP A 35 10.50 -12.83 -20.21
N TYR A 36 9.49 -12.82 -21.09
CA TYR A 36 8.15 -13.34 -20.76
C TYR A 36 8.16 -14.85 -20.61
N VAL A 37 7.63 -15.34 -19.49
CA VAL A 37 7.49 -16.76 -19.16
C VAL A 37 6.02 -17.02 -18.84
N ALA A 38 5.32 -17.71 -19.75
CA ALA A 38 3.86 -17.89 -19.66
C ALA A 38 3.38 -18.44 -18.31
N GLN A 39 4.06 -19.43 -17.74
CA GLN A 39 3.69 -20.02 -16.46
C GLN A 39 3.79 -19.04 -15.27
N ALA A 40 4.69 -18.06 -15.34
CA ALA A 40 4.93 -17.09 -14.28
C ALA A 40 4.22 -15.75 -14.49
N ASP A 41 3.95 -15.38 -15.75
CA ASP A 41 3.55 -14.01 -16.13
C ASP A 41 2.15 -13.90 -16.76
N ALA A 42 1.45 -15.02 -16.98
CA ALA A 42 0.13 -14.99 -17.61
C ALA A 42 -0.97 -14.40 -16.71
N VAL A 43 -0.82 -14.53 -15.38
CA VAL A 43 -1.81 -14.11 -14.40
C VAL A 43 -1.55 -12.66 -14.02
N HIS A 44 -2.59 -11.81 -13.98
CA HIS A 44 -2.43 -10.42 -13.56
C HIS A 44 -2.07 -10.30 -12.08
N SER A 45 -1.35 -9.24 -11.75
CA SER A 45 -1.33 -8.66 -10.41
C SER A 45 -2.21 -7.42 -10.41
N ASP A 46 -2.61 -6.99 -9.23
CA ASP A 46 -3.49 -5.85 -9.06
C ASP A 46 -2.78 -4.78 -8.23
N VAL A 47 -2.95 -3.51 -8.59
CA VAL A 47 -2.82 -2.41 -7.65
C VAL A 47 -4.13 -2.34 -6.89
N ASP A 48 -4.06 -2.42 -5.57
CA ASP A 48 -5.25 -2.52 -4.73
C ASP A 48 -6.01 -1.19 -4.75
N VAL A 49 -5.33 -0.06 -4.51
CA VAL A 49 -5.91 1.29 -4.58
C VAL A 49 -4.93 2.26 -5.28
N ILE A 50 -5.45 3.12 -6.14
CA ILE A 50 -4.72 4.27 -6.70
C ILE A 50 -5.49 5.55 -6.39
N GLY A 51 -4.78 6.60 -5.95
CA GLY A 51 -5.34 7.91 -5.65
C GLY A 51 -4.70 8.99 -6.51
N ILE A 52 -5.51 9.94 -7.01
CA ILE A 52 -5.05 11.15 -7.71
C ILE A 52 -5.61 12.38 -7.00
N HIS A 53 -4.72 13.26 -6.54
CA HIS A 53 -5.12 14.54 -5.94
C HIS A 53 -5.07 15.67 -6.98
N PRO A 54 -6.16 16.41 -7.23
CA PRO A 54 -6.22 17.37 -8.33
C PRO A 54 -5.37 18.64 -8.10
N LEU A 55 -5.12 19.01 -6.85
CA LEU A 55 -4.43 20.26 -6.49
C LEU A 55 -2.96 20.06 -6.06
N MET A 56 -2.51 18.82 -5.89
CA MET A 56 -1.12 18.54 -5.50
C MET A 56 -0.25 18.43 -6.75
N GLN A 57 1.05 18.68 -6.58
CA GLN A 57 2.05 18.47 -7.61
C GLN A 57 3.03 17.38 -7.14
N GLY A 58 4.02 17.05 -7.96
CA GLY A 58 5.07 16.09 -7.57
C GLY A 58 4.57 14.65 -7.36
N PRO A 59 5.42 13.78 -6.79
CA PRO A 59 5.10 12.37 -6.57
C PRO A 59 3.93 12.12 -5.61
N GLU A 60 3.61 13.06 -4.73
CA GLU A 60 2.47 12.97 -3.81
C GLU A 60 1.13 13.13 -4.53
N ARG A 61 1.09 13.78 -5.71
CA ARG A 61 -0.12 13.91 -6.52
C ARG A 61 -0.77 12.56 -6.83
N VAL A 62 0.05 11.52 -7.04
CA VAL A 62 -0.40 10.17 -7.39
C VAL A 62 0.12 9.18 -6.36
N VAL A 63 -0.79 8.52 -5.64
CA VAL A 63 -0.45 7.50 -4.65
C VAL A 63 -0.91 6.14 -5.15
N VAL A 64 0.00 5.17 -5.17
CA VAL A 64 -0.25 3.82 -5.71
C VAL A 64 -0.04 2.82 -4.59
N VAL A 65 -1.10 2.14 -4.16
CA VAL A 65 -1.11 1.37 -2.92
C VAL A 65 -1.24 -0.13 -3.19
N SER A 66 -0.35 -0.92 -2.58
CA SER A 66 -0.58 -2.35 -2.37
C SER A 66 -0.86 -2.64 -0.89
N CYS A 67 -1.95 -3.34 -0.62
CA CYS A 67 -2.43 -3.72 0.70
C CYS A 67 -1.92 -5.10 1.09
N LYS A 68 -1.39 -5.23 2.31
CA LYS A 68 -1.01 -6.49 2.94
C LYS A 68 -1.70 -6.57 4.31
N SER A 69 -2.90 -7.14 4.35
CA SER A 69 -3.75 -7.27 5.55
C SER A 69 -3.28 -8.37 6.53
N TRP A 70 -1.97 -8.58 6.62
CA TRP A 70 -1.38 -9.61 7.48
C TRP A 70 -1.47 -9.23 8.95
N GLN A 71 -2.32 -9.95 9.69
CA GLN A 71 -2.55 -9.72 11.12
C GLN A 71 -1.28 -9.93 11.97
N GLN A 72 -0.40 -10.86 11.56
CA GLN A 72 0.87 -11.10 12.27
C GLN A 72 1.82 -9.90 12.19
N GLY A 73 1.60 -8.98 11.26
CA GLY A 73 2.40 -7.79 11.03
C GLY A 73 3.37 -7.92 9.86
N PHE A 74 3.79 -6.78 9.35
CA PHE A 74 4.77 -6.65 8.29
C PHE A 74 6.17 -6.36 8.86
N SER A 75 7.16 -7.14 8.45
CA SER A 75 8.57 -6.90 8.75
C SER A 75 9.31 -6.52 7.47
N PRO A 76 9.65 -5.23 7.28
CA PRO A 76 10.48 -4.73 6.17
C PRO A 76 11.75 -5.54 5.94
N GLN A 77 12.50 -5.79 7.01
CA GLN A 77 13.78 -6.50 7.00
C GLN A 77 13.59 -7.93 6.50
N TYR A 78 12.64 -8.66 7.11
CA TYR A 78 12.37 -10.05 6.75
C TYR A 78 12.01 -10.20 5.27
N TRP A 79 11.11 -9.34 4.77
CA TRP A 79 10.65 -9.44 3.39
C TRP A 79 11.71 -9.03 2.39
N SER A 80 12.49 -7.98 2.67
CA SER A 80 13.62 -7.58 1.81
C SER A 80 14.65 -8.72 1.71
N ASP A 81 15.03 -9.31 2.85
CA ASP A 81 15.93 -10.46 2.91
C ASP A 81 15.38 -11.68 2.18
N ALA A 82 14.09 -11.99 2.40
CA ALA A 82 13.44 -13.13 1.78
C ALA A 82 13.38 -12.99 0.26
N ILE A 83 13.15 -11.78 -0.25
CA ILE A 83 13.19 -11.45 -1.68
C ILE A 83 14.61 -11.63 -2.22
N ALA A 84 15.61 -11.00 -1.58
CA ALA A 84 17.01 -11.08 -2.00
C ALA A 84 17.53 -12.53 -2.04
N LYS A 85 17.12 -13.35 -1.07
CA LYS A 85 17.54 -14.77 -0.95
C LYS A 85 16.64 -15.74 -1.73
N ASN A 86 15.66 -15.25 -2.51
CA ASN A 86 14.63 -16.06 -3.19
C ASN A 86 13.98 -17.11 -2.26
N LYS A 87 13.74 -16.75 -1.00
CA LYS A 87 13.15 -17.65 0.00
C LYS A 87 11.70 -17.97 -0.38
N LYS A 88 11.27 -19.20 -0.06
CA LYS A 88 9.83 -19.56 -0.11
C LYS A 88 9.12 -19.14 1.18
N VAL A 89 8.02 -18.42 1.03
CA VAL A 89 7.10 -18.01 2.11
C VAL A 89 5.70 -18.49 1.72
N ASN A 90 5.04 -19.25 2.60
CA ASN A 90 3.73 -19.86 2.34
C ASN A 90 3.68 -20.64 1.01
N GLY A 91 4.75 -21.38 0.70
CA GLY A 91 4.85 -22.23 -0.49
C GLY A 91 5.21 -21.52 -1.79
N ARG A 92 5.32 -20.19 -1.81
CA ARG A 92 5.69 -19.39 -3.01
C ARG A 92 6.95 -18.58 -2.77
N GLU A 93 7.67 -18.23 -3.84
CA GLU A 93 8.84 -17.36 -3.70
C GLU A 93 8.42 -15.97 -3.22
N ALA A 94 9.17 -15.39 -2.28
CA ALA A 94 8.80 -14.17 -1.57
C ALA A 94 8.52 -12.98 -2.52
N TRP A 95 9.29 -12.88 -3.61
CA TRP A 95 9.13 -11.83 -4.62
C TRP A 95 7.75 -11.82 -5.28
N MET A 96 7.03 -12.95 -5.29
CA MET A 96 5.70 -13.03 -5.91
C MET A 96 4.65 -12.19 -5.19
N ALA A 97 4.87 -11.82 -3.92
CA ALA A 97 3.98 -10.94 -3.17
C ALA A 97 4.19 -9.44 -3.49
N PHE A 98 5.31 -9.11 -4.16
CA PHE A 98 5.79 -7.75 -4.43
C PHE A 98 6.45 -7.70 -5.82
N ARG A 99 5.75 -8.22 -6.83
CA ARG A 99 6.31 -8.44 -8.18
C ARG A 99 6.84 -7.14 -8.78
N GLU A 100 6.10 -6.06 -8.59
CA GLU A 100 6.37 -4.69 -9.02
C GLU A 100 7.63 -4.09 -8.39
N LEU A 101 8.06 -4.57 -7.22
CA LEU A 101 9.30 -4.13 -6.57
C LEU A 101 10.47 -5.04 -6.91
N ALA A 102 10.21 -6.35 -7.03
CA ALA A 102 11.25 -7.37 -7.02
C ALA A 102 11.66 -7.92 -8.41
N ARG A 103 10.87 -7.67 -9.47
CA ARG A 103 11.17 -8.18 -10.82
C ARG A 103 11.10 -7.05 -11.87
N PRO A 104 12.19 -6.78 -12.63
CA PRO A 104 12.23 -5.67 -13.59
C PRO A 104 11.08 -5.63 -14.60
N LYS A 105 10.74 -6.76 -15.22
CA LYS A 105 9.62 -6.84 -16.19
C LYS A 105 8.26 -6.51 -15.57
N TRP A 106 8.05 -6.91 -14.32
CA TRP A 106 6.82 -6.62 -13.57
C TRP A 106 6.78 -5.17 -13.13
N ALA A 107 7.91 -4.63 -12.69
CA ALA A 107 8.07 -3.22 -12.38
C ALA A 107 7.79 -2.34 -13.61
N GLN A 108 8.26 -2.73 -14.79
CA GLN A 108 7.95 -2.02 -16.04
C GLN A 108 6.46 -2.02 -16.35
N ALA A 109 5.81 -3.19 -16.28
CA ALA A 109 4.37 -3.30 -16.48
C ALA A 109 3.57 -2.47 -15.47
N PHE A 110 3.98 -2.50 -14.20
CA PHE A 110 3.38 -1.72 -13.13
C PHE A 110 3.47 -0.22 -13.42
N ARG A 111 4.66 0.31 -13.74
CA ARG A 111 4.85 1.73 -14.06
C ARG A 111 4.07 2.16 -15.29
N ALA A 112 4.04 1.32 -16.34
CA ALA A 112 3.28 1.58 -17.55
C ALA A 112 1.77 1.67 -17.25
N GLU A 113 1.25 0.79 -16.39
CA GLU A 113 -0.15 0.80 -16.00
C GLU A 113 -0.51 2.02 -15.13
N VAL A 114 0.36 2.42 -14.21
CA VAL A 114 0.21 3.67 -13.44
C VAL A 114 0.18 4.88 -14.37
N GLU A 115 1.12 4.97 -15.32
CA GLU A 115 1.15 6.05 -16.31
C GLU A 115 -0.11 6.06 -17.17
N ARG A 116 -0.56 4.89 -17.63
CA ARG A 116 -1.80 4.75 -18.42
C ARG A 116 -3.03 5.21 -17.66
N ALA A 117 -3.14 4.88 -16.37
CA ALA A 117 -4.30 5.20 -15.55
C ALA A 117 -4.33 6.65 -15.09
N THR A 118 -3.17 7.28 -14.88
CA THR A 118 -3.07 8.59 -14.21
C THR A 118 -2.49 9.71 -15.07
N GLY A 119 -1.87 9.36 -16.21
CA GLY A 119 -1.06 10.25 -17.03
C GLY A 119 0.27 10.66 -16.37
N ALA A 120 0.63 10.09 -15.22
CA ALA A 120 1.81 10.50 -14.46
C ALA A 120 2.87 9.40 -14.37
N LYS A 121 4.14 9.80 -14.53
CA LYS A 121 5.32 8.95 -14.26
C LYS A 121 5.85 9.11 -12.84
N ALA A 122 5.58 10.25 -12.21
CA ALA A 122 5.91 10.54 -10.83
C ALA A 122 4.74 10.12 -9.93
N PHE A 123 5.01 9.29 -8.94
CA PHE A 123 4.04 8.78 -7.99
C PHE A 123 4.73 8.34 -6.69
N THR A 124 3.96 8.18 -5.62
CA THR A 124 4.41 7.56 -4.37
C THR A 124 3.84 6.16 -4.28
N TYR A 125 4.71 5.15 -4.23
CA TYR A 125 4.30 3.77 -3.97
C TYR A 125 4.13 3.56 -2.47
N VAL A 126 3.01 2.96 -2.06
CA VAL A 126 2.67 2.70 -0.67
C VAL A 126 2.43 1.22 -0.45
N THR A 127 3.13 0.63 0.50
CA THR A 127 2.73 -0.66 1.07
C THR A 127 1.87 -0.39 2.30
N ALA A 128 0.55 -0.51 2.13
CA ALA A 128 -0.39 -0.41 3.23
C ALA A 128 -0.41 -1.74 4.01
N VAL A 129 -0.29 -1.69 5.33
CA VAL A 129 -0.18 -2.88 6.19
C VAL A 129 -1.06 -2.73 7.42
N THR A 130 -1.55 -3.86 7.97
CA THR A 130 -2.32 -3.81 9.22
C THR A 130 -1.48 -3.23 10.36
N ARG A 131 -0.26 -3.74 10.54
CA ARG A 131 0.70 -3.28 11.56
C ARG A 131 2.12 -3.64 11.15
N LEU A 132 3.09 -2.98 11.76
CA LEU A 132 4.48 -3.40 11.72
C LEU A 132 4.80 -4.41 12.84
N THR A 133 5.79 -5.27 12.62
CA THR A 133 6.36 -6.08 13.71
C THR A 133 7.13 -5.19 14.69
N ALA A 134 7.32 -5.64 15.94
CA ALA A 134 7.95 -4.81 16.99
C ALA A 134 9.36 -4.32 16.65
N GLN A 135 10.14 -5.09 15.89
CA GLN A 135 11.50 -4.75 15.45
C GLN A 135 11.56 -4.21 14.01
N ALA A 136 10.41 -3.83 13.44
CA ALA A 136 10.37 -3.32 12.08
C ALA A 136 11.03 -1.94 12.02
N ASP A 137 11.95 -1.79 11.07
CA ASP A 137 12.45 -0.49 10.65
C ASP A 137 12.01 -0.23 9.20
N ARG A 138 11.30 0.88 9.00
CA ARG A 138 10.71 1.24 7.70
C ARG A 138 11.78 1.48 6.64
N THR A 139 12.97 1.93 7.03
CA THR A 139 14.02 2.34 6.09
C THR A 139 14.51 1.17 5.24
N ALA A 140 14.53 -0.05 5.80
CA ALA A 140 14.85 -1.27 5.07
C ALA A 140 13.93 -1.53 3.86
N TRP A 141 12.74 -0.95 3.83
CA TRP A 141 11.82 -1.01 2.69
C TRP A 141 11.82 0.28 1.88
N GLU A 142 11.61 1.42 2.54
CA GLU A 142 11.40 2.73 1.90
C GLU A 142 12.66 3.27 1.21
N GLN A 143 13.83 2.86 1.68
CA GLN A 143 15.13 3.24 1.14
C GLN A 143 15.84 2.09 0.42
N HIS A 144 15.19 0.94 0.24
CA HIS A 144 15.80 -0.22 -0.41
C HIS A 144 16.24 0.13 -1.86
N PRO A 145 17.54 0.08 -2.19
CA PRO A 145 18.05 0.59 -3.46
C PRO A 145 17.40 -0.08 -4.67
N GLU A 146 17.26 -1.41 -4.64
CA GLU A 146 16.68 -2.16 -5.76
C GLU A 146 15.19 -1.86 -5.95
N PHE A 147 14.43 -1.64 -4.87
CA PHE A 147 13.00 -1.33 -5.00
C PHE A 147 12.81 0.09 -5.55
N ARG A 148 13.64 1.04 -5.10
CA ARG A 148 13.67 2.39 -5.66
C ARG A 148 14.06 2.37 -7.13
N GLN A 149 15.05 1.57 -7.52
CA GLN A 149 15.43 1.39 -8.91
C GLN A 149 14.28 0.78 -9.74
N SER A 150 13.62 -0.27 -9.22
CA SER A 150 12.43 -0.86 -9.83
C SER A 150 11.31 0.16 -10.02
N LEU A 151 11.19 1.18 -9.18
CA LEU A 151 10.19 2.23 -9.34
C LEU A 151 10.73 3.49 -10.04
N ASN A 152 11.90 3.43 -10.68
CA ASN A 152 12.54 4.55 -11.37
C ASN A 152 12.76 5.78 -10.46
N GLY A 153 13.14 5.54 -9.22
CA GLY A 153 13.42 6.57 -8.21
C GLY A 153 12.19 7.12 -7.49
N ASN A 154 10.98 6.71 -7.86
CA ASN A 154 9.75 7.12 -7.18
C ASN A 154 9.79 6.77 -5.68
N PRO A 155 9.26 7.65 -4.79
CA PRO A 155 9.23 7.39 -3.36
C PRO A 155 8.46 6.11 -2.99
N ILE A 156 8.97 5.42 -1.97
CA ILE A 156 8.33 4.26 -1.34
C ILE A 156 7.98 4.65 0.09
N ARG A 157 6.77 4.29 0.53
CA ARG A 157 6.30 4.49 1.90
C ARG A 157 5.61 3.25 2.41
N ILE A 158 5.69 3.03 3.71
CA ILE A 158 4.80 2.13 4.43
C ILE A 158 3.69 2.97 5.06
N LEU A 159 2.46 2.48 5.02
CA LEU A 159 1.33 3.11 5.71
C LEU A 159 0.64 2.06 6.57
N THR A 160 0.62 2.24 7.89
CA THR A 160 -0.04 1.29 8.79
C THR A 160 -1.51 1.66 8.98
N PHE A 161 -2.33 0.68 9.40
CA PHE A 161 -3.71 0.95 9.81
C PHE A 161 -3.79 1.99 10.93
N ASP A 162 -2.84 1.94 11.87
CA ASP A 162 -2.73 2.92 12.95
C ASP A 162 -2.37 4.31 12.45
N ASP A 163 -1.46 4.45 11.48
CA ASP A 163 -1.15 5.75 10.87
C ASP A 163 -2.40 6.37 10.24
N MET A 164 -3.16 5.57 9.48
CA MET A 164 -4.39 6.02 8.83
C MET A 164 -5.46 6.41 9.84
N LEU A 165 -5.70 5.58 10.87
CA LEU A 165 -6.67 5.89 11.92
C LEU A 165 -6.28 7.12 12.74
N SER A 166 -5.00 7.24 13.11
CA SER A 166 -4.51 8.35 13.92
C SER A 166 -4.68 9.70 13.22
N GLU A 167 -4.55 9.73 11.89
CA GLU A 167 -4.77 10.94 11.09
C GLU A 167 -6.27 11.17 10.78
N LEU A 168 -7.02 10.13 10.44
CA LEU A 168 -8.42 10.23 10.03
C LEU A 168 -9.38 10.45 11.21
N PHE A 169 -9.22 9.70 12.30
CA PHE A 169 -10.21 9.68 13.38
C PHE A 169 -10.46 11.06 14.05
N PRO A 170 -9.42 11.90 14.26
CA PRO A 170 -9.63 13.26 14.78
C PRO A 170 -10.48 14.15 13.88
N THR A 171 -10.39 13.99 12.55
CA THR A 171 -11.05 14.86 11.57
C THR A 171 -12.52 14.48 11.32
N ILE A 172 -12.92 13.28 11.70
CA ILE A 172 -14.31 12.81 11.59
C ILE A 172 -15.25 13.72 12.39
N ASN A 173 -16.26 14.27 11.73
CA ASN A 173 -17.26 15.15 12.31
C ASN A 173 -18.67 14.55 12.11
N GLN A 174 -19.72 15.36 12.32
CA GLN A 174 -21.12 14.92 12.20
C GLN A 174 -21.65 14.90 10.76
N THR A 175 -20.88 15.40 9.78
CA THR A 175 -21.24 15.30 8.36
C THR A 175 -21.18 13.85 7.93
N VAL A 176 -22.33 13.28 7.53
CA VAL A 176 -22.45 11.86 7.15
C VAL A 176 -21.37 11.47 6.15
N ALA A 177 -20.54 10.50 6.51
CA ALA A 177 -19.50 9.98 5.63
C ALA A 177 -20.10 9.24 4.43
N SER A 178 -19.45 9.35 3.27
CA SER A 178 -19.91 8.73 2.01
C SER A 178 -19.75 7.20 2.03
N SER A 179 -18.76 6.67 2.74
CA SER A 179 -18.47 5.24 2.78
C SER A 179 -19.13 4.52 3.96
N GLN A 180 -19.16 3.19 3.92
CA GLN A 180 -19.61 2.38 5.05
C GLN A 180 -18.60 2.41 6.21
N LEU A 181 -17.31 2.46 5.88
CA LEU A 181 -16.25 2.51 6.88
C LEU A 181 -16.23 3.85 7.60
N GLY A 182 -16.35 4.96 6.89
CA GLY A 182 -16.45 6.29 7.48
C GLY A 182 -17.66 6.40 8.41
N ARG A 183 -18.81 5.85 8.02
CA ARG A 183 -20.01 5.79 8.89
C ARG A 183 -19.79 4.93 10.14
N LEU A 184 -19.09 3.80 10.01
CA LEU A 184 -18.71 3.00 11.17
C LEU A 184 -17.80 3.80 12.11
N LEU A 185 -16.78 4.49 11.59
CA LEU A 185 -15.89 5.32 12.40
C LEU A 185 -16.63 6.48 13.09
N GLN A 186 -17.65 7.06 12.43
CA GLN A 186 -18.54 8.04 13.05
C GLN A 186 -19.30 7.47 14.24
N LEU A 187 -19.86 6.26 14.12
CA LEU A 187 -20.55 5.60 15.22
C LEU A 187 -19.61 5.25 16.37
N ILE A 188 -18.38 4.80 16.07
CA ILE A 188 -17.34 4.56 17.07
C ILE A 188 -17.00 5.84 17.82
N LYS A 189 -16.83 6.97 17.12
CA LYS A 189 -16.57 8.26 17.76
C LYS A 189 -17.76 8.74 18.60
N ALA A 190 -18.97 8.57 18.10
CA ALA A 190 -20.20 8.95 18.79
C ALA A 190 -20.49 8.12 20.04
N SER A 191 -19.98 6.88 20.12
CA SER A 191 -20.12 6.02 21.31
C SER A 191 -19.21 6.45 22.48
N GLY A 192 -18.33 7.44 22.26
CA GLY A 192 -17.35 7.89 23.25
C GLY A 192 -16.05 7.08 23.24
N TRP A 193 -15.86 6.17 22.28
CA TRP A 193 -14.58 5.51 22.10
C TRP A 193 -13.53 6.50 21.58
N ALA A 194 -12.32 6.43 22.13
CA ALA A 194 -11.20 7.30 21.77
C ALA A 194 -9.94 6.47 21.48
N LEU A 195 -9.10 6.96 20.56
CA LEU A 195 -7.75 6.42 20.40
C LEU A 195 -6.96 6.70 21.69
N ALA A 196 -6.29 5.67 22.20
CA ALA A 196 -5.29 5.87 23.24
C ALA A 196 -4.18 6.78 22.70
N SER A 197 -3.85 7.85 23.43
CA SER A 197 -2.69 8.68 23.12
C SER A 197 -1.43 7.81 23.14
N ARG A 198 -0.60 7.88 22.09
CA ARG A 198 0.69 7.19 22.07
C ARG A 198 1.50 7.67 23.29
N ASN A 199 1.78 6.79 24.23
CA ASN A 199 2.90 7.00 25.14
C ASN A 199 4.16 6.89 24.26
N GLU A 200 4.97 7.94 24.19
CA GLU A 200 6.26 7.93 23.47
C GLU A 200 7.26 6.91 24.04
N ASN A 201 6.89 6.21 25.12
CA ASN A 201 7.60 5.08 25.69
C ASN A 201 6.69 3.84 25.69
N GLY A 202 6.88 2.91 24.76
CA GLY A 202 6.25 1.58 24.86
C GLY A 202 6.95 0.68 25.90
N PRO A 203 6.45 -0.54 26.14
CA PRO A 203 5.07 -1.01 26.06
C PRO A 203 4.46 -1.16 27.47
N SER A 204 3.13 -1.16 27.57
CA SER A 204 2.47 -1.96 28.61
C SER A 204 1.38 -2.77 27.93
N LEU A 205 1.70 -4.04 27.69
CA LEU A 205 0.72 -5.08 27.44
C LEU A 205 0.24 -5.56 28.81
N VAL A 206 -1.07 -5.49 29.02
CA VAL A 206 -1.78 -6.47 29.86
C VAL A 206 -2.68 -7.26 28.93
#